data_AF-A0AA41L641-F1
#
_entry.id   AF-A0AA41L641-F1
#
_cell.length_a   1.000
_cell.length_b   1.000
_cell.length_c   1.000
_cell.angle_alpha   90.00
_cell.angle_beta   90.00
_cell.angle_gamma   90.00
#
_symmetry.space_group_name_H-M   'P 1'
#
loop_
_entity.id
_entity.type
_entity.pdbx_description
1 polymer ?
#
loop_
_entity_poly.entity_id
_entity_poly.type
_entity_poly.pdbx_seq_one_letter_code
_entity_poly.pdbx_strand_id
1 'polypeptide(L)'
;MQTAPIPDNDAERLAALRELLILDTPPEERFDKVVQFAAEEFDMPIALISLSDENRQWFKARVGMDACEGARDTSFCGHAILQPDIFVIPDARADARFADNPIVTGEPHAVFYVGAPLTMPSGFTIGTLCMIDHKPRTLDATELAILATLRDLLLEELSQRQEAPHA
;
A
#
# COMPACT_ATOMS: atom_id res chain seq x y z
N MET A 1 5.88 18.95 -4.01
CA MET A 1 5.49 17.52 -4.12
C MET A 1 5.69 17.01 -5.55
N GLN A 2 6.27 15.83 -5.69
CA GLN A 2 6.53 15.18 -6.98
C GLN A 2 5.39 14.23 -7.35
N THR A 3 4.94 14.28 -8.61
CA THR A 3 3.96 13.33 -9.15
C THR A 3 4.57 11.92 -9.24
N ALA A 4 3.85 10.92 -8.73
CA ALA A 4 4.20 9.52 -8.85
C ALA A 4 4.30 9.10 -10.32
N PRO A 5 5.45 8.56 -10.77
CA PRO A 5 5.61 8.08 -12.13
C PRO A 5 4.59 6.98 -12.51
N ILE A 6 4.33 6.87 -13.81
CA ILE A 6 3.57 5.76 -14.38
C ILE A 6 4.59 4.70 -14.85
N PRO A 7 4.48 3.44 -14.42
CA PRO A 7 5.32 2.35 -14.94
C PRO A 7 5.20 2.20 -16.46
N ASP A 8 6.27 1.81 -17.15
CA ASP A 8 6.22 1.58 -18.61
C ASP A 8 5.23 0.47 -19.01
N ASN A 9 5.00 -0.49 -18.11
CA ASN A 9 4.09 -1.63 -18.25
C ASN A 9 2.76 -1.43 -17.48
N ASP A 10 2.31 -0.17 -17.30
CA ASP A 10 1.13 0.13 -16.49
C ASP A 10 -0.16 -0.47 -17.05
N ALA A 11 -0.30 -0.61 -18.37
CA ALA A 11 -1.47 -1.23 -18.99
C ALA A 11 -1.62 -2.71 -18.58
N GLU A 12 -0.53 -3.48 -18.62
CA GLU A 12 -0.50 -4.87 -18.20
C GLU A 12 -0.66 -5.02 -16.68
N ARG A 13 -0.07 -4.10 -15.91
CA ARG A 13 -0.24 -4.03 -14.46
C ARG A 13 -1.69 -3.77 -14.06
N LEU A 14 -2.37 -2.84 -14.76
CA LEU A 14 -3.79 -2.56 -14.57
C LEU A 14 -4.66 -3.74 -14.98
N ALA A 15 -4.33 -4.44 -16.06
CA ALA A 15 -5.02 -5.67 -16.45
C ALA A 15 -4.92 -6.72 -15.33
N ALA A 16 -3.71 -6.98 -14.82
CA ALA A 16 -3.49 -7.92 -13.71
C ALA A 16 -4.27 -7.53 -12.44
N LEU A 17 -4.33 -6.23 -12.10
CA LEU A 17 -5.16 -5.76 -10.98
C LEU A 17 -6.66 -5.99 -11.23
N ARG A 18 -7.15 -5.71 -12.44
CA ARG A 18 -8.57 -5.85 -12.80
C ARG A 18 -9.01 -7.31 -12.85
N GLU A 19 -8.13 -8.24 -13.22
CA GLU A 19 -8.39 -9.69 -13.18
C GLU A 19 -8.76 -10.21 -11.79
N LEU A 20 -8.29 -9.54 -10.71
CA LEU A 20 -8.64 -9.91 -9.34
C LEU A 20 -10.10 -9.60 -8.99
N LEU A 21 -10.81 -8.78 -9.76
CA LEU A 21 -12.18 -8.33 -9.48
C LEU A 21 -12.35 -7.86 -8.01
N ILE A 22 -11.34 -7.16 -7.50
CA ILE A 22 -11.22 -6.78 -6.09
C ILE A 22 -11.52 -5.30 -5.84
N LEU A 23 -11.34 -4.45 -6.85
CA LEU A 23 -11.67 -3.03 -6.79
C LEU A 23 -13.17 -2.83 -6.59
N ASP A 24 -13.55 -1.80 -5.83
CA ASP A 24 -14.94 -1.41 -5.54
C ASP A 24 -15.80 -2.53 -4.93
N THR A 25 -15.16 -3.51 -4.28
CA THR A 25 -15.85 -4.56 -3.53
C THR A 25 -15.97 -4.21 -2.05
N PRO A 26 -16.96 -4.75 -1.32
CA PRO A 26 -17.07 -4.54 0.12
C PRO A 26 -15.80 -4.96 0.89
N PRO A 27 -15.62 -4.47 2.13
CA PRO A 27 -14.59 -4.98 3.04
C PRO A 27 -14.70 -6.50 3.21
N GLU A 28 -13.57 -7.16 3.41
CA GLU A 28 -13.51 -8.60 3.66
C GLU A 28 -12.67 -8.85 4.90
N GLU A 29 -13.23 -9.60 5.85
CA GLU A 29 -12.65 -9.82 7.18
C GLU A 29 -11.21 -10.33 7.14
N ARG A 30 -10.87 -11.16 6.13
CA ARG A 30 -9.51 -11.67 5.90
C ARG A 30 -8.48 -10.56 5.68
N PHE A 31 -8.82 -9.51 4.93
CA PHE A 31 -7.93 -8.38 4.68
C PHE A 31 -7.94 -7.39 5.85
N ASP A 32 -9.10 -7.20 6.48
CA ASP A 32 -9.22 -6.36 7.68
C ASP A 32 -8.34 -6.88 8.82
N LYS A 33 -8.30 -8.21 9.02
CA LYS A 33 -7.42 -8.86 10.01
C LYS A 33 -5.93 -8.59 9.76
N VAL A 34 -5.50 -8.53 8.50
CA VAL A 34 -4.09 -8.25 8.15
C VAL A 34 -3.71 -6.82 8.53
N VAL A 35 -4.53 -5.83 8.17
CA VAL A 35 -4.24 -4.43 8.49
C VAL A 35 -4.39 -4.14 9.99
N GLN A 36 -5.33 -4.80 10.67
CA GLN A 36 -5.48 -4.75 12.12
C GLN A 36 -4.21 -5.26 12.82
N PHE A 37 -3.74 -6.45 12.44
CA PHE A 37 -2.52 -7.03 13.00
C PHE A 37 -1.30 -6.15 12.70
N ALA A 38 -1.16 -5.64 11.48
CA ALA A 38 -0.05 -4.76 11.12
C ALA A 38 -0.07 -3.44 11.93
N ALA A 39 -1.23 -2.83 12.15
CA ALA A 39 -1.32 -1.63 12.98
C ALA A 39 -0.91 -1.90 14.43
N GLU A 40 -1.34 -3.02 14.99
CA GLU A 40 -1.06 -3.42 16.38
C GLU A 40 0.41 -3.84 16.59
N GLU A 41 0.93 -4.71 15.74
CA GLU A 41 2.29 -5.25 15.85
C GLU A 41 3.36 -4.16 15.70
N PHE A 42 3.14 -3.20 14.82
CA PHE A 42 4.08 -2.10 14.58
C PHE A 42 3.78 -0.85 15.42
N ASP A 43 2.74 -0.85 16.26
CA ASP A 43 2.26 0.31 17.02
C ASP A 43 2.07 1.54 16.13
N MET A 44 1.45 1.36 14.95
CA MET A 44 1.23 2.46 13.99
C MET A 44 -0.26 2.78 13.87
N PRO A 45 -0.62 4.08 13.84
CA PRO A 45 -2.03 4.49 13.84
C PRO A 45 -2.75 4.12 12.54
N ILE A 46 -2.02 3.99 11.43
CA ILE A 46 -2.59 3.76 10.10
C ILE A 46 -1.92 2.55 9.45
N ALA A 47 -2.73 1.61 8.98
CA ALA A 47 -2.31 0.47 8.17
C ALA A 47 -3.31 0.20 7.05
N LEU A 48 -2.83 -0.09 5.84
CA LEU A 48 -3.65 -0.14 4.63
C LEU A 48 -3.20 -1.28 3.71
N ILE A 49 -4.19 -1.94 3.10
CA ILE A 49 -3.99 -2.66 1.84
C ILE A 49 -4.44 -1.72 0.73
N SER A 50 -3.48 -1.19 0.01
CA SER A 50 -3.65 -0.13 -0.98
C SER A 50 -3.42 -0.67 -2.38
N LEU A 51 -4.45 -0.63 -3.24
CA LEU A 51 -4.37 -1.06 -4.64
C LEU A 51 -4.27 0.17 -5.55
N SER A 52 -3.28 0.18 -6.45
CA SER A 52 -3.02 1.30 -7.36
C SER A 52 -3.79 1.11 -8.66
N ASP A 53 -4.95 1.74 -8.79
CA ASP A 53 -5.72 1.77 -10.04
C ASP A 53 -5.14 2.84 -10.99
N GLU A 54 -5.82 3.17 -12.08
CA GLU A 54 -5.32 4.08 -13.14
C GLU A 54 -5.06 5.49 -12.59
N ASN A 55 -6.05 6.08 -11.92
CA ASN A 55 -5.99 7.47 -11.43
C ASN A 55 -6.15 7.60 -9.91
N ARG A 56 -6.36 6.48 -9.21
CA ARG A 56 -6.64 6.45 -7.78
C ARG A 56 -5.84 5.35 -7.08
N GLN A 57 -5.68 5.54 -5.78
CA GLN A 57 -5.26 4.54 -4.83
C GLN A 57 -6.51 4.08 -4.08
N TRP A 58 -6.93 2.84 -4.24
CA TRP A 58 -8.14 2.30 -3.61
C TRP A 58 -7.78 1.40 -2.44
N PHE A 59 -8.41 1.59 -1.28
CA PHE A 59 -8.06 0.87 -0.06
C PHE A 59 -8.97 -0.34 0.13
N LYS A 60 -8.40 -1.55 -0.03
CA LYS A 60 -9.14 -2.80 0.18
C LYS A 60 -9.46 -3.05 1.64
N ALA A 61 -8.53 -2.68 2.52
CA ALA A 61 -8.67 -2.73 3.96
C ALA A 61 -7.90 -1.56 4.57
N ARG A 62 -8.40 -1.03 5.68
CA ARG A 62 -7.84 0.17 6.31
C ARG A 62 -8.08 0.21 7.82
N VAL A 63 -7.07 0.65 8.55
CA VAL A 63 -7.13 1.06 9.96
C VAL A 63 -6.65 2.50 10.05
N GLY A 64 -7.31 3.31 10.88
CA GLY A 64 -6.88 4.69 11.18
C GLY A 64 -7.08 5.73 10.07
N MET A 65 -7.75 5.37 8.97
CA MET A 65 -8.08 6.30 7.89
C MET A 65 -9.52 6.11 7.44
N ASP A 66 -10.30 7.19 7.35
CA ASP A 66 -11.71 7.16 6.96
C ASP A 66 -11.93 7.13 5.45
N ALA A 67 -11.01 7.74 4.69
CA ALA A 67 -11.05 7.73 3.24
C ALA A 67 -10.99 6.28 2.72
N CYS A 68 -11.74 5.98 1.66
CA CYS A 68 -11.71 4.68 0.97
C CYS A 68 -10.79 4.69 -0.26
N GLU A 69 -10.40 5.88 -0.72
CA GLU A 69 -9.46 6.06 -1.81
C GLU A 69 -8.70 7.40 -1.67
N GLY A 70 -7.60 7.52 -2.40
CA GLY A 70 -6.81 8.74 -2.54
C GLY A 70 -6.33 8.93 -3.98
N ALA A 71 -5.74 10.08 -4.28
CA ALA A 71 -5.19 10.35 -5.60
C ALA A 71 -3.89 9.57 -5.81
N ARG A 72 -3.74 8.88 -6.95
CA ARG A 72 -2.55 8.05 -7.25
C ARG A 72 -1.30 8.92 -7.42
N ASP A 73 -1.43 10.01 -8.15
CA ASP A 73 -0.36 10.93 -8.53
C ASP A 73 0.34 11.56 -7.32
N THR A 74 -0.36 11.73 -6.20
CA THR A 74 0.18 12.30 -4.96
C THR A 74 0.48 11.25 -3.89
N SER A 75 0.33 9.96 -4.19
CA SER A 75 0.43 8.91 -3.17
C SER A 75 1.86 8.45 -2.89
N PHE A 76 2.13 8.08 -1.64
CA PHE A 76 3.32 7.32 -1.28
C PHE A 76 3.37 5.97 -2.01
N CYS A 77 2.21 5.31 -2.12
CA CYS A 77 2.11 3.98 -2.72
C CYS A 77 2.37 4.01 -4.24
N GLY A 78 1.96 5.07 -4.93
CA GLY A 78 2.28 5.27 -6.35
C GLY A 78 3.78 5.36 -6.62
N HIS A 79 4.58 5.83 -5.64
CA HIS A 79 6.04 5.76 -5.72
C HIS A 79 6.58 4.39 -5.31
N ALA A 80 5.97 3.76 -4.31
CA ALA A 80 6.39 2.45 -3.79
C ALA A 80 6.28 1.33 -4.84
N ILE A 81 5.24 1.34 -5.69
CA ILE A 81 5.04 0.30 -6.71
C ILE A 81 6.11 0.26 -7.82
N LEU A 82 6.97 1.27 -7.89
CA LEU A 82 8.02 1.38 -8.91
C LEU A 82 9.31 0.65 -8.52
N GLN A 83 9.37 0.10 -7.30
CA GLN A 83 10.52 -0.65 -6.81
C GLN A 83 10.09 -2.01 -6.23
N PRO A 84 10.95 -3.03 -6.32
CA PRO A 84 10.63 -4.37 -5.83
C PRO A 84 10.72 -4.48 -4.30
N ASP A 85 11.52 -3.62 -3.67
CA ASP A 85 11.85 -3.70 -2.25
C ASP A 85 10.92 -2.86 -1.38
N ILE A 86 10.85 -3.19 -0.09
CA ILE A 86 10.13 -2.40 0.92
C ILE A 86 10.60 -0.95 0.84
N PHE A 87 9.63 -0.06 0.64
CA PHE A 87 9.87 1.36 0.49
C PHE A 87 9.67 2.06 1.84
N VAL A 88 10.74 2.59 2.42
CA VAL A 88 10.73 3.25 3.74
C VAL A 88 11.02 4.74 3.57
N ILE A 89 10.20 5.57 4.21
CA ILE A 89 10.40 7.00 4.37
C ILE A 89 10.43 7.31 5.87
N PRO A 90 11.63 7.50 6.45
CA PRO A 90 11.76 7.78 7.88
C PRO A 90 11.06 9.05 8.34
N ASP A 91 11.08 10.09 7.50
CA ASP A 91 10.42 11.38 7.72
C ASP A 91 10.08 12.05 6.37
N ALA A 92 8.79 12.05 6.01
CA ALA A 92 8.26 12.59 4.77
C ALA A 92 8.39 14.12 4.67
N ARG A 93 8.57 14.82 5.79
CA ARG A 93 8.79 16.28 5.82
C ARG A 93 10.20 16.63 5.33
N ALA A 94 11.14 15.69 5.44
CA ALA A 94 12.50 15.82 4.95
C ALA A 94 12.69 15.22 3.54
N ASP A 95 11.68 14.55 2.99
CA ASP A 95 11.73 13.93 1.67
C ASP A 95 11.19 14.91 0.61
N ALA A 96 12.04 15.34 -0.33
CA ALA A 96 11.67 16.30 -1.37
C ALA A 96 10.47 15.87 -2.24
N ARG A 97 10.19 14.56 -2.32
CA ARG A 97 9.04 14.03 -3.06
C ARG A 97 7.73 14.35 -2.35
N PHE A 98 7.73 14.37 -1.01
CA PHE A 98 6.53 14.37 -0.18
C PHE A 98 6.40 15.55 0.79
N ALA A 99 7.43 16.39 0.97
CA ALA A 99 7.43 17.46 1.97
C ALA A 99 6.25 18.45 1.83
N ASP A 100 5.81 18.74 0.60
CA ASP A 100 4.66 19.62 0.33
C ASP A 100 3.35 18.85 0.06
N ASN A 101 3.31 17.55 0.36
CA ASN A 101 2.13 16.71 0.08
C ASN A 101 0.99 17.06 1.07
N PRO A 102 -0.27 17.24 0.62
CA PRO A 102 -1.39 17.54 1.50
C PRO A 102 -1.53 16.61 2.71
N ILE A 103 -1.26 15.30 2.57
CA ILE A 103 -1.35 14.34 3.68
C ILE A 103 -0.18 14.43 4.66
N VAL A 104 0.90 15.15 4.30
CA VAL A 104 2.06 15.44 5.16
C VAL A 104 1.86 16.80 5.85
N THR A 105 1.47 17.83 5.09
CA THR A 105 1.31 19.21 5.59
C THR A 105 -0.01 19.44 6.32
N GLY A 106 -1.04 18.65 6.03
CA GLY A 106 -2.35 18.65 6.67
C GLY A 106 -2.72 17.25 7.14
N GLU A 107 -3.98 17.04 7.53
CA GLU A 107 -4.47 15.74 7.98
C GLU A 107 -4.23 14.63 6.92
N PRO A 108 -3.77 13.43 7.32
CA PRO A 108 -3.59 12.95 8.69
C PRO A 108 -2.20 13.25 9.28
N HIS A 109 -1.41 14.18 8.74
CA HIS A 109 -0.05 14.48 9.17
C HIS A 109 0.89 13.26 9.08
N ALA A 110 0.92 12.62 7.92
CA ALA A 110 1.80 11.51 7.61
C ALA A 110 3.28 11.96 7.68
N VAL A 111 4.02 11.43 8.65
CA VAL A 111 5.45 11.72 8.84
C VAL A 111 6.28 10.50 8.46
N PHE A 112 5.93 9.31 8.94
CA PHE A 112 6.59 8.09 8.55
C PHE A 112 5.73 7.30 7.57
N TYR A 113 6.36 6.66 6.59
CA TYR A 113 5.72 5.71 5.71
C TYR A 113 6.60 4.47 5.52
N VAL A 114 5.98 3.30 5.52
CA VAL A 114 6.57 2.09 4.99
C VAL A 114 5.57 1.38 4.10
N GLY A 115 6.01 0.92 2.93
CA GLY A 115 5.19 0.18 1.98
C GLY A 115 5.90 -1.06 1.49
N ALA A 116 5.27 -2.22 1.68
CA ALA A 116 5.69 -3.48 1.10
C ALA A 116 4.94 -3.70 -0.24
N PRO A 117 5.64 -3.68 -1.40
CA PRO A 117 5.00 -3.83 -2.71
C PRO A 117 4.30 -5.17 -2.88
N LEU A 118 3.07 -5.17 -3.42
CA LEU A 118 2.30 -6.38 -3.71
C LEU A 118 2.49 -6.77 -5.18
N THR A 119 3.51 -7.60 -5.44
CA THR A 119 3.84 -8.11 -6.77
C THR A 119 3.19 -9.46 -7.01
N MET A 120 2.28 -9.52 -7.98
CA MET A 120 1.58 -10.75 -8.37
C MET A 120 2.54 -11.75 -9.05
N PRO A 121 2.19 -13.06 -9.14
CA PRO A 121 3.01 -14.06 -9.83
C PRO A 121 3.30 -13.73 -11.31
N SER A 122 2.45 -12.92 -11.94
CA SER A 122 2.65 -12.37 -13.29
C SER A 122 3.82 -11.36 -13.38
N GLY A 123 4.38 -10.94 -12.25
CA GLY A 123 5.47 -9.97 -12.15
C GLY A 123 5.01 -8.52 -12.02
N PHE A 124 3.70 -8.25 -12.00
CA PHE A 124 3.16 -6.89 -11.89
C PHE A 124 2.86 -6.50 -10.44
N THR A 125 3.38 -5.34 -10.03
CA THR A 125 3.09 -4.76 -8.72
C THR A 125 1.78 -3.99 -8.73
N ILE A 126 0.76 -4.50 -8.05
CA ILE A 126 -0.61 -3.97 -8.12
C ILE A 126 -0.93 -2.97 -7.00
N GLY A 127 -0.09 -2.89 -5.97
CA GLY A 127 -0.38 -2.14 -4.76
C GLY A 127 0.67 -2.31 -3.68
N THR A 128 0.31 -2.01 -2.44
CA THR A 128 1.17 -2.14 -1.26
C THR A 128 0.37 -2.56 -0.02
N LEU A 129 0.99 -3.34 0.85
CA LEU A 129 0.68 -3.33 2.28
C LEU A 129 1.51 -2.22 2.90
N CYS A 130 0.89 -1.18 3.43
CA CYS A 130 1.62 -0.02 3.95
C CYS A 130 1.12 0.47 5.31
N MET A 131 2.02 1.08 6.06
CA MET A 131 1.74 1.71 7.35
C MET A 131 2.24 3.14 7.35
N ILE A 132 1.52 3.99 8.09
CA ILE A 132 1.81 5.42 8.22
C ILE A 132 1.79 5.78 9.70
N ASP A 133 2.71 6.66 10.11
CA ASP A 133 2.73 7.25 11.45
C ASP A 133 2.92 8.77 11.40
N HIS A 134 2.50 9.45 12.46
CA HIS A 134 2.58 10.88 12.69
C HIS A 134 3.92 11.33 13.30
N LYS A 135 4.82 10.38 13.59
CA LYS A 135 6.18 10.62 14.09
C LYS A 135 7.23 9.93 13.21
N PRO A 136 8.47 10.43 13.15
CA PRO A 136 9.55 9.75 12.42
C PRO A 136 9.82 8.37 13.00
N ARG A 137 10.20 7.41 12.15
CA ARG A 137 10.59 6.07 12.57
C ARG A 137 11.70 5.48 11.71
N THR A 138 12.31 4.44 12.25
CA THR A 138 13.15 3.49 11.54
C THR A 138 12.64 2.09 11.88
N LEU A 139 12.71 1.17 10.93
CA LEU A 139 12.41 -0.24 11.18
C LEU A 139 13.71 -1.03 11.27
N ASP A 140 13.79 -1.94 12.24
CA ASP A 140 14.87 -2.89 12.34
C ASP A 140 14.67 -4.09 11.39
N ALA A 141 15.67 -4.99 11.35
CA ALA A 141 15.62 -6.15 10.46
C ALA A 141 14.48 -7.14 10.80
N THR A 142 14.08 -7.23 12.07
CA THR A 142 13.00 -8.09 12.53
C THR A 142 11.65 -7.53 12.07
N GLU A 143 11.43 -6.23 12.28
CA GLU A 143 10.23 -5.52 11.83
C GLU A 143 10.07 -5.59 10.31
N LEU A 144 11.16 -5.39 9.55
CA LEU A 144 11.14 -5.55 8.09
C LEU A 144 10.82 -6.99 7.66
N ALA A 145 11.34 -7.99 8.37
CA ALA A 145 11.05 -9.40 8.09
C ALA A 145 9.59 -9.77 8.40
N ILE A 146 9.02 -9.22 9.47
CA ILE A 146 7.60 -9.38 9.80
C ILE A 146 6.73 -8.78 8.69
N LEU A 147 7.05 -7.55 8.25
CA LEU A 147 6.31 -6.89 7.18
C LEU A 147 6.41 -7.66 5.86
N ALA A 148 7.59 -8.17 5.50
CA ALA A 148 7.78 -9.01 4.33
C ALA A 148 6.92 -10.29 4.42
N THR A 149 6.87 -10.93 5.59
CA THR A 149 6.05 -12.13 5.82
C THR A 149 4.55 -11.83 5.67
N LEU A 150 4.06 -10.72 6.24
CA LEU A 150 2.66 -10.30 6.08
C LEU A 150 2.32 -9.98 4.62
N ARG A 151 3.22 -9.32 3.90
CA ARG A 151 3.08 -9.08 2.46
C ARG A 151 2.97 -10.40 1.69
N ASP A 152 3.82 -11.38 1.99
CA ASP A 152 3.84 -12.65 1.27
C ASP A 152 2.58 -13.47 1.51
N LEU A 153 2.09 -13.53 2.76
CA LEU A 153 0.80 -14.15 3.09
C LEU A 153 -0.38 -13.47 2.40
N LEU A 154 -0.35 -12.13 2.32
CA LEU A 154 -1.38 -11.37 1.60
C LEU A 154 -1.32 -11.67 0.09
N LEU A 155 -0.14 -11.84 -0.49
CA LEU A 155 0.02 -12.21 -1.90
C LEU A 155 -0.52 -13.61 -2.20
N GLU A 156 -0.32 -14.56 -1.29
CA GLU A 156 -0.93 -15.90 -1.40
C GLU A 156 -2.46 -15.79 -1.41
N GLU A 157 -3.04 -15.00 -0.50
CA GLU A 157 -4.49 -14.79 -0.42
C GLU A 157 -5.07 -14.13 -1.69
N LEU A 158 -4.36 -13.13 -2.23
CA LEU A 158 -4.75 -12.47 -3.49
C LEU A 158 -4.64 -13.43 -4.68
N SER A 159 -3.63 -14.29 -4.69
CA SER A 159 -3.43 -15.28 -5.76
C SER A 159 -4.52 -16.36 -5.73
N GLN A 160 -4.91 -16.85 -4.55
CA GLN A 160 -6.02 -17.80 -4.40
C GLN A 160 -7.34 -17.24 -4.92
N ARG A 161 -7.58 -15.93 -4.77
CA ARG A 161 -8.75 -15.26 -5.35
C ARG A 161 -8.72 -15.29 -6.88
N GLN A 162 -7.55 -15.07 -7.49
CA GLN A 162 -7.39 -15.12 -8.94
C GLN A 162 -7.67 -16.52 -9.49
N GLU A 163 -7.27 -17.55 -8.74
CA GLU A 163 -7.43 -18.95 -9.13
C GLU A 163 -8.84 -19.50 -8.90
N ALA A 164 -9.61 -18.96 -7.95
CA ALA A 164 -10.98 -19.37 -7.68
C ALA A 164 -11.93 -18.81 -8.75
N PRO A 165 -12.28 -19.57 -9.82
CA PRO A 165 -13.17 -19.08 -10.84
C PRO A 165 -14.59 -19.13 -10.28
N HIS A 166 -15.36 -18.06 -10.50
CA HIS A 166 -16.82 -17.96 -10.36
C HIS A 166 -17.52 -19.22 -9.82
N ALA A 167 -17.69 -19.28 -8.49
CA ALA A 167 -18.71 -20.12 -7.87
C ALA A 167 -20.04 -19.36 -7.78
#